data_AF-A0A212UBP7-F1
#
_entry.id   AF-A0A212UBP7-F1
#
_cell.length_a   1.000
_cell.length_b   1.000
_cell.length_c   1.000
_cell.angle_alpha   90.00
_cell.angle_beta   90.00
_cell.angle_gamma   90.00
#
_symmetry.space_group_name_H-M   'P 1'
#
loop_
_entity.id
_entity.type
_entity.pdbx_description
1 polymer ?
#
loop_
_entity_poly.entity_id
_entity_poly.type
_entity_poly.pdbx_seq_one_letter_code
_entity_poly.pdbx_strand_id
1 'polypeptide(L)' 'MPWPLSPATRRLVGLMFLLSGALLVIGQVLRMYVMYTLYSESGPESVTSVQLVINLSMLVLGLLLLRYGWRERRGNDTVD' A
#
# COMPACT_ATOMS: atom_id res chain seq x y z
N MET A 1 -10.48 15.65 -19.84
CA MET A 1 -11.31 14.79 -18.97
C MET A 1 -12.13 15.73 -18.10
N PRO A 2 -13.47 15.73 -18.19
CA PRO A 2 -14.27 16.68 -17.43
C PRO A 2 -14.15 16.34 -15.94
N TRP A 3 -13.30 17.14 -15.28
CA TRP A 3 -13.29 17.37 -13.85
C TRP A 3 -14.47 18.29 -13.53
N PRO A 4 -15.27 18.04 -12.48
CA PRO A 4 -15.01 17.16 -11.34
C PRO A 4 -15.85 15.88 -11.30
N LEU A 5 -15.26 14.79 -10.78
CA LEU A 5 -15.96 13.57 -10.38
C LEU A 5 -16.98 13.88 -9.27
N SER A 6 -18.14 13.21 -9.29
CA SER A 6 -19.14 13.41 -8.25
C SER A 6 -18.56 13.11 -6.85
N PRO A 7 -18.99 13.82 -5.79
CA PRO A 7 -18.45 13.64 -4.44
C PRO A 7 -18.57 12.19 -3.93
N ALA A 8 -19.62 11.47 -4.33
CA ALA A 8 -19.83 10.06 -4.01
C ALA A 8 -18.77 9.17 -4.68
N THR A 9 -18.45 9.42 -5.96
CA THR A 9 -17.44 8.67 -6.70
C THR A 9 -16.04 8.89 -6.10
N ARG A 10 -15.71 10.11 -5.68
CA ARG A 10 -14.43 10.42 -5.01
C ARG A 10 -14.26 9.65 -3.69
N ARG A 11 -15.30 9.57 -2.87
CA ARG A 11 -15.29 8.80 -1.62
C ARG A 11 -15.09 7.31 -1.86
N LEU A 12 -15.75 6.76 -2.88
CA LEU A 12 -15.63 5.35 -3.26
C LEU A 12 -14.20 5.04 -3.74
N VAL A 13 -13.66 5.86 -4.64
CA VAL A 13 -12.28 5.74 -5.13
C VAL A 13 -11.28 5.80 -3.97
N GLY A 14 -11.44 6.76 -3.05
CA GLY A 14 -10.61 6.86 -1.86
C GLY A 14 -10.68 5.61 -0.96
N LEU A 15 -11.87 5.00 -0.84
CA LEU A 15 -12.07 3.75 -0.11
C LEU A 15 -11.37 2.58 -0.79
N MET A 16 -11.47 2.47 -2.13
CA MET A 16 -10.77 1.44 -2.88
C MET A 16 -9.25 1.56 -2.74
N PHE A 17 -8.70 2.77 -2.83
CA PHE A 17 -7.27 3.00 -2.59
C PHE A 17 -6.84 2.62 -1.18
N LEU A 18 -7.66 2.91 -0.17
CA LEU A 18 -7.39 2.50 1.21
C LEU A 18 -7.42 0.99 1.39
N LEU A 19 -8.43 0.30 0.85
CA LEU A 19 -8.53 -1.16 0.95
C LEU A 19 -7.38 -1.84 0.21
N SER A 20 -7.10 -1.43 -1.02
CA SER A 20 -5.98 -1.98 -1.80
C SER A 20 -4.63 -1.73 -1.13
N GLY A 21 -4.41 -0.51 -0.62
CA GLY A 21 -3.19 -0.17 0.13
C GLY A 21 -3.06 -0.99 1.40
N ALA A 22 -4.15 -1.16 2.16
CA ALA A 22 -4.15 -1.95 3.39
C ALA A 22 -3.85 -3.44 3.12
N LEU A 23 -4.52 -4.03 2.13
CA LEU A 23 -4.29 -5.42 1.73
C LEU A 23 -2.85 -5.65 1.26
N LEU A 24 -2.30 -4.71 0.49
CA LEU A 24 -0.92 -4.79 0.01
C LEU A 24 0.07 -4.71 1.18
N VAL A 25 -0.12 -3.77 2.12
CA VAL A 25 0.72 -3.67 3.33
C VAL A 25 0.64 -4.95 4.17
N ILE A 26 -0.56 -5.50 4.39
CA ILE A 26 -0.74 -6.76 5.12
C ILE A 26 -0.01 -7.91 4.42
N GLY A 27 -0.19 -8.06 3.11
CA GLY A 27 0.52 -9.07 2.32
C GLY A 27 2.04 -8.89 2.40
N GLN A 28 2.53 -7.65 2.41
CA GLN A 28 3.94 -7.36 2.51
C GLN A 28 4.52 -7.67 3.90
N VAL A 29 3.75 -7.46 4.97
CA VAL A 29 4.13 -7.87 6.33
C VAL A 29 4.24 -9.40 6.43
N LEU A 30 3.28 -10.13 5.87
CA LEU A 30 3.34 -11.59 5.81
C LEU A 30 4.58 -12.08 5.04
N ARG A 31 4.86 -11.45 3.90
CA ARG A 31 6.03 -11.80 3.08
C ARG A 31 7.35 -11.50 3.80
N MET A 32 7.40 -10.42 4.57
CA MET A 32 8.55 -10.08 5.41
C MET A 32 8.77 -11.15 6.49
N TYR A 33 7.70 -11.66 7.10
CA TYR A 33 7.77 -12.73 8.08
C TYR A 33 8.33 -14.03 7.47
N VAL A 34 7.83 -14.44 6.30
CA VAL A 34 8.34 -15.63 5.58
C VAL A 34 9.81 -15.46 5.21
N MET A 35 10.22 -14.27 4.79
CA MET A 35 11.61 -13.98 4.46
C MET A 35 12.51 -14.04 5.70
N TYR A 36 12.01 -13.57 6.86
CA TYR A 36 12.70 -13.68 8.14
C TYR A 36 12.87 -15.14 8.58
N THR A 37 11.84 -15.97 8.46
CA THR A 37 11.96 -17.40 8.78
C THR A 37 12.96 -18.09 7.86
N LEU A 38 12.93 -17.77 6.55
CA LEU A 38 13.90 -18.31 5.58
C LEU A 38 15.34 -17.91 5.93
N TYR A 39 15.56 -16.64 6.28
CA TYR A 39 16.86 -16.14 6.71
C TYR A 39 17.35 -16.85 7.98
N SER A 40 16.44 -17.11 8.93
CA SER A 40 16.77 -17.80 10.19
C SER A 40 17.12 -19.27 9.99
N GLU A 41 16.49 -19.95 9.03
CA GLU A 41 16.69 -21.40 8.79
C GLU A 41 17.83 -21.68 7.81
N SER A 42 17.93 -20.88 6.75
CA SER A 42 18.80 -21.15 5.59
C SER A 42 20.03 -20.24 5.51
N GLY A 43 20.15 -19.29 6.45
CA GLY A 43 21.25 -18.34 6.50
C GLY A 43 21.19 -17.23 5.44
N PRO A 44 22.17 -16.31 5.43
CA PRO A 44 22.10 -15.06 4.65
C PRO A 44 22.05 -15.22 3.13
N GLU A 45 22.62 -16.31 2.60
CA GLU A 45 22.65 -16.57 1.15
C GLU A 45 21.26 -16.92 0.58
N SER A 46 20.32 -17.32 1.44
CA SER A 46 18.95 -17.64 1.04
C SER A 46 18.12 -16.41 0.61
N VAL A 47 18.58 -15.21 0.95
CA VAL A 47 17.88 -13.96 0.67
C VAL A 47 18.59 -13.19 -0.45
N THR A 48 17.93 -13.08 -1.60
CA THR A 48 18.47 -12.30 -2.72
C THR A 48 18.19 -10.81 -2.57
N SER A 49 19.19 -9.96 -2.84
CA SER A 49 19.03 -8.49 -2.85
C SER A 49 17.89 -8.00 -3.74
N VAL A 50 17.65 -8.67 -4.88
CA VAL A 50 16.53 -8.36 -5.78
C VAL A 50 15.18 -8.54 -5.09
N GLN A 51 14.99 -9.62 -4.33
CA GLN A 51 13.76 -9.85 -3.59
C GLN A 51 13.54 -8.77 -2.53
N LEU A 52 14.61 -8.34 -1.87
CA LEU A 52 14.58 -7.27 -0.87
C LEU A 52 14.15 -5.92 -1.49
N VAL A 53 14.70 -5.56 -2.66
CA VAL A 53 14.31 -4.35 -3.40
C VAL A 53 12.85 -4.40 -3.83
N ILE A 54 12.37 -5.54 -4.34
CA ILE A 54 10.96 -5.71 -4.72
C ILE A 54 10.03 -5.59 -3.51
N ASN A 55 10.42 -6.18 -2.37
CA ASN A 55 9.66 -6.10 -1.13
C ASN A 55 9.55 -4.67 -0.62
N LEU A 56 10.66 -3.92 -0.65
CA LEU A 56 10.69 -2.52 -0.26
C LEU A 56 9.85 -1.63 -1.21
N SER A 57 9.96 -1.84 -2.52
CA SER A 57 9.18 -1.05 -3.49
C SER A 57 7.68 -1.31 -3.36
N MET A 58 7.27 -2.57 -3.16
CA MET A 58 5.88 -2.92 -2.87
C MET A 58 5.38 -2.27 -1.58
N LEU A 59 6.19 -2.28 -0.51
CA LEU A 59 5.83 -1.61 0.74
C LEU A 59 5.58 -0.11 0.52
N VAL A 60 6.48 0.57 -0.20
CA VAL A 60 6.33 1.99 -0.53
C VAL A 60 5.07 2.23 -1.35
N LEU A 61 4.78 1.40 -2.34
CA LEU A 61 3.55 1.50 -3.14
C LEU A 61 2.30 1.34 -2.27
N GLY A 62 2.26 0.37 -1.36
CA GLY A 62 1.16 0.18 -0.41
C GLY A 62 0.91 1.40 0.46
N LEU A 63 1.98 1.98 1.01
CA LEU A 63 1.91 3.20 1.82
C LEU A 63 1.44 4.42 1.02
N LEU A 64 1.86 4.54 -0.25
CA LEU A 64 1.39 5.60 -1.14
C LEU A 64 -0.11 5.44 -1.42
N LEU A 65 -0.59 4.24 -1.72
CA LEU A 65 -2.03 3.98 -1.93
C LEU A 65 -2.85 4.35 -0.69
N LEU A 66 -2.37 3.99 0.51
CA LEU A 66 -3.00 4.40 1.77
C LEU A 66 -3.01 5.92 1.92
N ARG A 67 -1.88 6.60 1.65
CA ARG A 67 -1.79 8.05 1.73
C ARG A 67 -2.74 8.75 0.75
N TYR A 68 -2.83 8.27 -0.49
CA TYR A 68 -3.73 8.81 -1.50
C TYR A 68 -5.19 8.61 -1.13
N GLY A 69 -5.59 7.39 -0.76
CA GLY A 69 -6.97 7.11 -0.36
C GLY A 69 -7.39 7.89 0.89
N TRP A 70 -6.46 8.09 1.83
CA TRP A 70 -6.70 8.92 3.01
C TRP A 70 -6.81 10.42 2.68
N ARG A 71 -5.98 10.93 1.78
CA ARG A 71 -6.06 12.33 1.31
C ARG A 71 -7.40 12.60 0.63
N GLU A 72 -7.87 11.66 -0.20
CA GLU A 72 -9.14 11.81 -0.92
C GLU A 72 -10.35 11.85 0.02
N ARG A 73 -10.28 11.16 1.16
CA ARG A 73 -11.31 11.22 2.21
C ARG A 73 -11.31 12.51 3.02
N ARG A 74 -10.14 13.10 3.28
CA ARG A 74 -10.02 14.38 4.02
C ARG A 74 -10.33 15.62 3.16
N GLY A 75 -10.35 15.48 1.84
CA GLY A 75 -10.46 16.59 0.89
C GLY A 75 -11.88 17.08 0.60
N ASN A 76 -12.73 17.30 1.63
CA ASN A 76 -13.97 18.08 1.50
C ASN A 76 -14.59 18.62 2.83
N ASP A 77 -13.85 18.77 3.93
CA ASP A 77 -14.37 19.45 5.13
C ASP A 77 -14.27 20.99 5.04
N THR A 78 -14.25 21.55 3.82
CA THR A 78 -14.18 23.00 3.56
C THR A 78 -15.32 23.48 2.68
N VAL A 79 -16.52 22.94 2.86
CA VAL A 79 -17.74 23.53 2.29
C VAL A 79 -18.41 24.32 3.40
N ASP A 80 -18.11 25.62 3.42
CA ASP A 80 -18.98 26.65 3.98
C ASP A 80 -20.34 26.65 3.27
#